data_AF-A0A483TSA6-F1
#
_entry.id   AF-A0A483TSA6-F1
#
_cell.length_a   1.000
_cell.length_b   1.000
_cell.length_c   1.000
_cell.angle_alpha   90.00
_cell.angle_beta   90.00
_cell.angle_gamma   90.00
#
_symmetry.space_group_name_H-M   'P 1'
#
loop_
_entity.id
_entity.type
_entity.pdbx_description
1 polymer ?
#
loop_
_entity_poly.entity_id
_entity_poly.type
_entity_poly.pdbx_seq_one_letter_code
_entity_poly.pdbx_strand_id
1 'polypeptide(L)'
;MSEGQQIHIIEPKSISYMLSIIADMNELIRDNQFPREEYGFYYPQLTYHKVIVTDDYLPATIESLTAPFLIIKHDAVYSYDRDLKKEVEVYPEGYVVYYNRPGSTDMEFYYLFELLTNYLILNGKN
;
A
#
# COMPACT_ATOMS: atom_id res chain seq x y z
N MET A 1 6.02 2.45 33.27
CA MET A 1 5.95 2.90 31.87
C MET A 1 7.11 3.85 31.69
N SER A 2 8.16 3.44 30.97
CA SER A 2 9.26 4.35 30.61
C SER A 2 8.77 5.38 29.60
N GLU A 3 9.40 6.56 29.55
CA GLU A 3 9.15 7.54 28.48
C GLU A 3 9.31 6.88 27.10
N GLY A 4 8.33 7.07 26.22
CA GLY A 4 8.35 6.56 24.84
C GLY A 4 7.64 5.22 24.60
N GLN A 5 7.07 4.57 25.63
CA GLN A 5 6.32 3.33 25.42
C GLN A 5 4.93 3.63 24.84
N GLN A 6 4.67 3.16 23.62
CA GLN A 6 3.36 3.21 22.98
C GLN A 6 2.63 1.87 23.12
N ILE A 7 1.33 1.93 23.43
CA ILE A 7 0.46 0.74 23.48
C ILE A 7 -0.54 0.88 22.34
N HIS A 8 -0.51 -0.09 21.42
CA HIS A 8 -1.48 -0.19 20.35
C HIS A 8 -2.51 -1.26 20.71
N ILE A 9 -3.79 -0.89 20.68
CA ILE A 9 -4.90 -1.82 20.93
C ILE A 9 -5.55 -2.12 19.58
N ILE A 10 -5.64 -3.41 19.23
CA ILE A 10 -6.22 -3.87 17.97
C ILE A 10 -7.56 -4.54 18.28
N GLU A 11 -8.63 -4.00 17.70
CA GLU A 11 -9.97 -4.55 17.85
C GLU A 11 -10.18 -5.79 16.94
N PRO A 12 -11.10 -6.72 17.28
CA PRO A 12 -11.42 -7.86 16.44
C PRO A 12 -11.82 -7.49 15.00
N LYS A 13 -12.47 -6.33 14.82
CA LYS A 13 -12.82 -5.80 13.50
C LYS A 13 -11.58 -5.47 12.68
N SER A 14 -10.56 -4.86 13.28
CA SER A 14 -9.29 -4.54 12.63
C SER A 14 -8.53 -5.81 12.24
N ILE A 15 -8.54 -6.85 13.09
CA ILE A 15 -7.97 -8.16 12.76
C ILE A 15 -8.66 -8.76 11.53
N SER A 16 -9.99 -8.74 11.52
CA SER A 16 -10.79 -9.28 10.41
C SER A 16 -10.52 -8.52 9.11
N TYR A 17 -10.37 -7.20 9.19
CA TYR A 17 -9.99 -6.36 8.06
C TYR A 17 -8.60 -6.72 7.52
N MET A 18 -7.59 -6.85 8.38
CA MET A 18 -6.24 -7.26 7.97
C MET A 18 -6.24 -8.65 7.31
N LEU A 19 -6.99 -9.61 7.85
CA LEU A 19 -7.13 -10.93 7.23
C LEU A 19 -7.79 -10.87 5.85
N SER A 20 -8.74 -9.96 5.66
CA SER A 20 -9.39 -9.74 4.36
C SER A 20 -8.41 -9.18 3.33
N ILE A 21 -7.57 -8.21 3.73
CA ILE A 21 -6.48 -7.68 2.88
C ILE A 21 -5.50 -8.80 2.50
N ILE A 22 -5.07 -9.61 3.47
CA ILE A 22 -4.13 -10.72 3.20
C ILE A 22 -4.74 -11.72 2.21
N ALA A 23 -6.01 -12.05 2.36
CA ALA A 23 -6.71 -12.93 1.42
C ALA A 23 -6.73 -12.34 0.00
N ASP A 24 -7.13 -11.07 -0.13
CA ASP A 24 -7.17 -10.36 -1.42
C ASP A 24 -5.79 -10.28 -2.09
N MET A 25 -4.75 -9.89 -1.34
CA MET A 25 -3.37 -9.86 -1.85
C MET A 25 -2.90 -11.23 -2.35
N ASN A 26 -3.24 -12.31 -1.63
CA ASN A 26 -2.88 -13.66 -2.09
C ASN A 26 -3.60 -14.04 -3.39
N GLU A 27 -4.83 -13.58 -3.60
CA GLU A 27 -5.54 -13.78 -4.87
C GLU A 27 -4.90 -12.97 -6.00
N LEU A 28 -4.57 -11.69 -5.76
CA LEU A 28 -3.88 -10.85 -6.75
C LEU A 28 -2.51 -11.44 -7.15
N ILE A 29 -1.74 -11.94 -6.18
CA ILE A 29 -0.45 -12.61 -6.44
C ILE A 29 -0.66 -13.88 -7.28
N ARG A 30 -1.67 -14.68 -6.94
CA ARG A 30 -1.99 -15.91 -7.69
C ARG A 30 -2.38 -15.59 -9.13
N ASP A 31 -3.09 -14.50 -9.34
CA ASP A 31 -3.59 -14.08 -10.65
C ASP A 31 -2.56 -13.24 -11.43
N ASN A 32 -1.32 -13.12 -10.92
CA ASN A 32 -0.20 -12.34 -11.47
C ASN A 32 -0.51 -10.83 -11.63
N GLN A 33 -1.39 -10.30 -10.78
CA GLN A 33 -1.76 -8.87 -10.75
C GLN A 33 -1.04 -8.10 -9.64
N PHE A 34 -0.21 -8.79 -8.84
CA PHE A 34 0.55 -8.19 -7.75
C PHE A 34 1.86 -8.97 -7.53
N PRO A 35 3.00 -8.28 -7.34
CA PRO A 35 4.30 -8.93 -7.13
C PRO A 35 4.42 -9.55 -5.74
N ARG A 36 5.38 -10.47 -5.56
CA ARG A 36 5.55 -11.18 -4.29
C ARG A 36 6.40 -10.42 -3.29
N GLU A 37 7.39 -9.68 -3.76
CA GLU A 37 8.37 -8.99 -2.90
C GLU A 37 8.50 -7.51 -3.26
N GLU A 38 8.20 -7.16 -4.52
CA GLU A 38 8.40 -5.84 -5.11
C GLU A 38 7.23 -4.89 -4.84
N TYR A 39 6.90 -4.69 -3.56
CA TYR A 39 5.84 -3.78 -3.13
C TYR A 39 6.14 -3.11 -1.76
N GLY A 40 5.63 -1.90 -1.57
CA GLY A 40 5.82 -1.12 -0.34
C GLY A 40 4.58 -0.35 0.10
N PHE A 41 4.52 -0.04 1.39
CA PHE A 41 3.40 0.65 2.03
C PHE A 41 3.63 2.16 2.07
N TYR A 42 2.62 2.93 1.69
CA TYR A 42 2.69 4.39 1.72
C TYR A 42 2.20 4.95 3.07
N TYR A 43 2.97 5.87 3.64
CA TYR A 43 2.65 6.56 4.88
C TYR A 43 2.22 8.01 4.62
N PRO A 44 1.04 8.44 5.08
CA PRO A 44 0.58 9.82 4.87
C PRO A 44 1.38 10.91 5.60
N GLN A 45 2.40 10.60 6.40
CA GLN A 45 3.15 11.61 7.18
C GLN A 45 4.63 11.24 7.37
N LEU A 46 5.52 12.05 6.78
CA LEU A 46 6.74 12.66 7.39
C LEU A 46 7.39 13.63 6.37
N THR A 47 6.60 14.56 5.82
CA THR A 47 7.04 15.57 4.82
C THR A 47 7.72 16.81 5.42
N TYR A 48 8.02 16.85 6.72
CA TYR A 48 8.73 17.99 7.31
C TYR A 48 10.24 17.98 7.00
N HIS A 49 10.80 16.81 6.73
CA HIS A 49 12.15 16.64 6.23
C HIS A 49 12.05 15.70 5.05
N LYS A 50 12.74 16.01 3.95
CA LYS A 50 12.86 15.09 2.81
C LYS A 50 13.56 13.84 3.34
N VAL A 51 12.79 12.88 3.85
CA VAL A 51 13.33 11.57 4.24
C VAL A 51 13.87 11.02 2.93
N ILE A 52 15.19 10.93 2.85
CA ILE A 52 15.85 10.17 1.81
C ILE A 52 15.46 8.74 2.13
N VAL A 53 14.30 8.30 1.63
CA VAL A 53 13.88 6.92 1.70
C VAL A 53 14.84 6.20 0.77
N THR A 54 15.82 5.53 1.35
CA THR A 54 16.82 4.74 0.62
C THR A 54 16.27 3.37 0.19
N ASP A 55 15.07 3.03 0.63
CA ASP A 55 14.42 1.75 0.37
C ASP A 55 13.30 1.93 -0.66
N ASP A 56 13.35 1.15 -1.73
CA ASP A 56 12.34 1.21 -2.80
C ASP A 56 10.97 0.70 -2.29
N TYR A 57 10.97 -0.12 -1.23
CA TYR A 57 9.79 -0.75 -0.64
C TYR A 57 9.71 -0.55 0.88
N LEU A 58 8.80 0.33 1.30
CA LEU A 58 8.57 0.62 2.71
C LEU A 58 7.78 -0.50 3.41
N PRO A 59 8.12 -0.91 4.65
CA PRO A 59 7.41 -1.97 5.38
C PRO A 59 6.03 -1.51 5.90
N ALA A 60 5.15 -2.41 6.34
CA ALA A 60 3.90 -1.96 6.99
C ALA A 60 4.17 -1.47 8.43
N THR A 61 3.60 -0.32 8.82
CA THR A 61 3.58 0.14 10.22
C THR A 61 2.21 -0.11 10.85
N ILE A 62 2.14 -0.17 12.19
CA ILE A 62 0.87 -0.35 12.90
C ILE A 62 -0.10 0.80 12.60
N GLU A 63 0.40 2.03 12.47
CA GLU A 63 -0.39 3.20 12.10
C GLU A 63 -1.00 3.04 10.71
N SER A 64 -0.25 2.48 9.76
CA SER A 64 -0.70 2.26 8.39
C SER A 64 -1.75 1.15 8.33
N LEU A 65 -1.53 0.05 9.05
CA LEU A 65 -2.46 -1.08 9.10
C LEU A 65 -3.78 -0.74 9.80
N THR A 66 -3.75 0.22 10.72
CA THR A 66 -4.92 0.70 11.45
C THR A 66 -5.52 1.99 10.88
N ALA A 67 -4.93 2.53 9.82
CA ALA A 67 -5.40 3.73 9.14
C ALA A 67 -6.77 3.51 8.46
N PRO A 68 -7.51 4.60 8.17
CA PRO A 68 -8.78 4.52 7.45
C PRO A 68 -8.66 4.02 6.00
N PHE A 69 -7.44 4.05 5.45
CA PHE A 69 -7.09 3.49 4.16
C PHE A 69 -5.63 3.03 4.21
N LEU A 70 -5.31 2.06 3.35
CA LEU A 70 -3.99 1.49 3.17
C LEU A 70 -3.63 1.60 1.70
N ILE A 71 -2.52 2.27 1.40
CA ILE A 71 -2.03 2.44 0.02
C ILE A 71 -0.77 1.61 -0.11
N ILE A 72 -0.75 0.71 -1.09
CA ILE A 72 0.37 -0.18 -1.39
C ILE A 72 0.84 0.15 -2.80
N LYS A 73 2.08 0.59 -2.95
CA LYS A 73 2.75 0.71 -4.25
C LYS A 73 3.34 -0.64 -4.61
N HIS A 74 3.22 -1.05 -5.86
CA HIS A 74 3.88 -2.25 -6.34
C HIS A 74 4.47 -2.02 -7.72
N ASP A 75 5.51 -2.77 -8.04
CA ASP A 75 6.13 -2.73 -9.36
C ASP A 75 5.40 -3.66 -10.34
N ALA A 76 5.85 -3.65 -11.59
CA ALA A 76 5.31 -4.50 -12.64
C ALA A 76 5.59 -5.98 -12.36
N VAL A 77 4.64 -6.84 -12.70
CA VAL A 77 4.77 -8.29 -12.59
C VAL A 77 5.28 -8.85 -13.91
N TYR A 78 6.35 -9.64 -13.83
CA TYR A 78 6.93 -10.34 -14.97
C TYR A 78 6.69 -11.84 -14.86
N SER A 79 6.37 -12.48 -15.99
CA SER A 79 6.27 -13.93 -16.08
C SER A 79 7.11 -14.43 -17.25
N TYR A 80 7.72 -15.60 -17.09
CA TYR A 80 8.50 -16.22 -18.16
C TYR A 80 7.59 -16.80 -19.23
N ASP A 81 7.65 -16.23 -20.44
CA ASP A 81 7.00 -16.76 -21.63
C ASP A 81 7.88 -17.85 -22.26
N ARG A 82 7.34 -19.08 -22.33
CA ARG A 82 8.08 -20.24 -22.86
C ARG A 82 8.25 -20.20 -24.38
N ASP A 83 7.35 -19.56 -25.10
CA ASP A 83 7.39 -19.45 -26.55
C ASP A 83 8.41 -18.39 -26.98
N LEU A 84 8.44 -17.27 -26.26
CA LEU A 84 9.37 -16.17 -26.50
C LEU A 84 10.73 -16.35 -25.78
N LYS A 85 10.82 -17.33 -24.88
CA LYS A 85 12.00 -17.63 -24.04
C LYS A 85 12.53 -16.40 -23.28
N LYS A 86 11.64 -15.51 -22.86
CA LYS A 86 11.97 -14.27 -22.15
C LYS A 86 10.90 -13.97 -21.11
N GLU A 87 11.27 -13.14 -20.15
CA GLU A 87 10.28 -12.53 -19.26
C GLU A 87 9.47 -11.48 -20.03
N VAL A 88 8.16 -11.54 -19.84
CA VAL A 88 7.21 -10.58 -20.36
C VAL A 88 6.48 -9.96 -19.19
N GLU A 89 6.26 -8.66 -19.28
CA GLU A 89 5.39 -7.95 -18.35
C GLU A 89 3.96 -8.49 -18.53
N VAL A 90 3.39 -9.00 -17.45
CA VAL A 90 2.01 -9.50 -17.42
C VAL A 90 1.07 -8.55 -16.69
N TYR A 91 1.62 -7.67 -15.85
CA TYR A 91 0.86 -6.63 -15.16
C TYR A 91 1.73 -5.40 -14.90
N PRO A 92 1.25 -4.19 -15.17
CA PRO A 92 2.03 -2.96 -15.00
C PRO A 92 2.24 -2.59 -13.53
N GLU A 93 3.21 -1.73 -13.27
CA GLU A 93 3.38 -1.10 -11.95
C GLU A 93 2.16 -0.23 -11.57
N GLY A 94 1.90 -0.08 -10.28
CA GLY A 94 0.72 0.62 -9.84
C GLY A 94 0.52 0.72 -8.33
N TYR A 95 -0.73 0.96 -7.95
CA TYR A 95 -1.16 1.15 -6.57
C TYR A 95 -2.40 0.34 -6.27
N VAL A 96 -2.41 -0.30 -5.10
CA VAL A 96 -3.60 -0.91 -4.50
C VAL A 96 -4.02 -0.06 -3.30
N VAL A 97 -5.29 0.34 -3.26
CA VAL A 97 -5.84 1.19 -2.20
C VAL A 97 -6.99 0.46 -1.52
N TYR A 98 -6.77 0.06 -0.27
CA TYR A 98 -7.84 -0.49 0.58
C TYR A 98 -8.44 0.62 1.42
N TYR A 99 -9.77 0.71 1.44
CA TYR A 99 -10.52 1.69 2.21
C TYR A 99 -11.45 0.97 3.19
N ASN A 100 -11.39 1.30 4.48
CA ASN A 100 -12.10 0.55 5.52
C ASN A 100 -13.18 1.35 6.26
N ARG A 101 -13.46 2.56 5.79
CA ARG A 101 -14.55 3.40 6.31
C ARG A 101 -15.87 3.12 5.58
N PRO A 102 -17.01 3.50 6.19
CA PRO A 102 -18.34 3.24 5.62
C PRO A 102 -18.59 3.85 4.24
N GLY A 103 -17.87 4.91 3.86
CA GLY A 103 -18.09 5.59 2.57
C GLY A 103 -19.45 6.27 2.49
N SER A 104 -19.97 6.73 3.64
CA SER A 104 -21.34 7.24 3.75
C SER A 104 -21.48 8.68 3.26
N THR A 105 -20.36 9.41 3.15
CA THR A 105 -20.34 10.79 2.65
C THR A 105 -19.17 11.01 1.70
N ASP A 106 -19.37 11.85 0.69
CA ASP A 106 -18.34 12.22 -0.29
C ASP A 106 -17.11 12.85 0.39
N MET A 107 -17.32 13.58 1.49
CA MET A 107 -16.26 14.20 2.32
C MET A 107 -15.19 13.20 2.78
N GLU A 108 -15.55 11.94 2.99
CA GLU A 108 -14.58 10.93 3.43
C GLU A 108 -13.54 10.61 2.36
N PHE A 109 -13.91 10.74 1.09
CA PHE A 109 -13.03 10.47 -0.05
C PHE A 109 -12.16 11.65 -0.43
N TYR A 110 -12.55 12.89 -0.10
CA TYR A 110 -11.74 14.08 -0.40
C TYR A 110 -10.33 13.99 0.18
N TYR A 111 -10.20 13.55 1.43
CA TYR A 111 -8.89 13.39 2.06
C TYR A 111 -8.04 12.31 1.37
N LEU A 112 -8.67 11.20 0.96
CA LEU A 112 -8.00 10.15 0.20
C LEU A 112 -7.51 10.68 -1.16
N PHE A 113 -8.35 11.38 -1.91
CA PHE A 113 -7.98 11.94 -3.20
C PHE A 113 -6.91 13.03 -3.09
N GLU A 114 -6.99 13.87 -2.06
CA GLU A 114 -5.95 14.86 -1.77
C GLU A 114 -4.60 14.18 -1.52
N LEU A 115 -4.57 13.09 -0.75
CA LEU A 115 -3.35 12.32 -0.52
C LEU A 115 -2.81 11.66 -1.79
N LEU A 116 -3.67 10.99 -2.56
CA LEU A 116 -3.28 10.37 -3.83
C LEU A 116 -2.73 11.41 -4.82
N THR A 117 -3.38 12.57 -4.90
CA THR A 117 -2.94 13.68 -5.76
C THR A 117 -1.60 14.23 -5.32
N ASN A 118 -1.43 14.52 -4.03
CA ASN A 118 -0.16 14.99 -3.48
C ASN A 118 0.96 13.99 -3.75
N TYR A 119 0.70 12.71 -3.57
CA TYR A 119 1.68 11.66 -3.80
C TYR A 119 2.08 11.53 -5.28
N LEU A 120 1.11 11.55 -6.20
CA LEU A 120 1.37 11.60 -7.64
C LEU A 120 2.19 12.84 -8.03
N ILE A 121 1.87 14.02 -7.47
CA ILE A 121 2.62 15.26 -7.71
C ILE A 121 4.06 15.15 -7.19
N LEU A 122 4.27 14.51 -6.04
CA LEU A 122 5.60 14.30 -5.46
C LEU A 122 6.46 13.35 -6.30
N ASN A 123 5.86 12.29 -6.85
CA ASN A 123 6.52 11.35 -7.75
C ASN A 123 6.67 11.87 -9.19
N GLY A 124 5.85 12.84 -9.62
CA GLY A 124 5.85 13.44 -10.95
C GLY A 124 7.03 14.38 -11.25
N LYS A 125 8.07 14.40 -10.41
CA LYS A 125 9.35 15.06 -10.68
C LYS A 125 10.44 14.01 -10.85
N ASN A 126 10.51 13.41 -12.03
CA ASN A 126 11.72 12.80 -12.59
C ASN A 126 11.97 13.40 -13.96
#